data_AF-A0A2S7KU58-F1
#
_entry.id   AF-A0A2S7KU58-F1
#
_cell.length_a   1.000
_cell.length_b   1.000
_cell.length_c   1.000
_cell.angle_alpha   90.00
_cell.angle_beta   90.00
_cell.angle_gamma   90.00
#
_symmetry.space_group_name_H-M   'P 1'
#
loop_
_entity.id
_entity.type
_entity.pdbx_description
1 polymer ?
#
loop_
_entity_poly.entity_id
_entity_poly.type
_entity_poly.pdbx_seq_one_letter_code
_entity_poly.pdbx_strand_id
1 'polypeptide(L)'
;MVLSMKDGNMGSISFDITGEQSRAKQLVAGWFTDSDGTHVDFELTIDKQGSLYELDIWKVDFSPLTSLPNEDEIKITAPNNA
;
A
#
# COMPACT_ATOMS: atom_id res chain seq x y z
N MET A 1 -15.33 3.86 -4.75
CA MET A 1 -14.81 3.01 -5.85
C MET A 1 -13.30 3.07 -5.77
N VAL A 2 -12.59 2.01 -6.14
CA VAL A 2 -11.13 1.94 -6.13
C VAL A 2 -10.65 1.25 -7.41
N LEU A 3 -9.40 1.45 -7.80
CA LEU A 3 -8.76 0.80 -8.95
C LEU A 3 -7.61 -0.09 -8.48
N SER A 4 -7.54 -1.31 -8.98
CA SER A 4 -6.35 -2.15 -8.79
C SER A 4 -5.23 -1.64 -9.70
N MET A 5 -4.01 -1.55 -9.16
CA MET A 5 -2.85 -1.06 -9.91
C MET A 5 -2.23 -2.16 -10.78
N LYS A 6 -1.60 -1.76 -11.89
CA LYS A 6 -0.82 -2.65 -12.77
C LYS A 6 0.64 -2.67 -12.33
N ASP A 7 0.89 -3.16 -11.12
CA ASP A 7 2.14 -3.08 -10.36
C ASP A 7 2.93 -4.41 -10.35
N GLY A 8 2.58 -5.36 -11.21
CA GLY A 8 3.15 -6.72 -11.18
C GLY A 8 2.41 -7.68 -10.24
N ASN A 9 1.17 -7.36 -9.85
CA ASN A 9 0.36 -8.08 -8.87
C ASN A 9 0.91 -7.95 -7.44
N MET A 10 1.43 -6.78 -7.08
CA MET A 10 1.74 -6.46 -5.69
C MET A 10 0.46 -6.24 -4.87
N GLY A 11 -0.63 -5.86 -5.54
CA GLY A 11 -1.93 -5.68 -4.92
C GLY A 11 -2.19 -4.25 -4.46
N SER A 12 -1.40 -3.27 -4.93
CA SER A 12 -1.63 -1.86 -4.65
C SER A 12 -2.98 -1.40 -5.20
N ILE A 13 -3.60 -0.49 -4.47
CA ILE A 13 -4.93 0.05 -4.75
C ILE A 13 -4.83 1.55 -4.90
N SER A 14 -5.28 2.07 -6.04
CA SER A 14 -5.44 3.51 -6.26
C SER A 14 -6.86 3.96 -5.90
N PHE A 15 -6.94 5.05 -5.14
CA PHE A 15 -8.16 5.78 -4.86
C PHE A 15 -8.35 6.96 -5.85
N ASP A 16 -7.31 7.32 -6.60
CA ASP A 16 -7.37 8.31 -7.68
C ASP A 16 -7.99 7.70 -8.95
N ILE A 17 -9.32 7.77 -9.04
CA ILE A 17 -10.08 7.23 -10.17
C ILE A 17 -9.87 8.04 -11.46
N THR A 18 -9.53 9.33 -11.34
CA THR A 18 -9.38 10.23 -12.51
C THR A 18 -7.95 10.24 -13.04
N GLY A 19 -6.96 9.87 -12.21
CA GLY A 19 -5.54 9.97 -12.54
C GLY A 19 -5.03 11.41 -12.51
N GLU A 20 -5.76 12.32 -11.87
CA GLU A 20 -5.46 13.76 -11.83
C GLU A 20 -4.92 14.21 -10.46
N GLN A 21 -4.92 13.31 -9.46
CA GLN A 21 -4.45 13.60 -8.12
C GLN A 21 -2.95 13.33 -7.97
N SER A 22 -2.39 13.73 -6.83
CA SER A 22 -0.99 13.48 -6.52
C SER A 22 -0.84 13.18 -5.04
N ARG A 23 0.01 12.21 -4.72
CA ARG A 23 0.44 11.90 -3.34
C ARG A 23 0.90 13.18 -2.64
N ALA A 24 0.38 13.40 -1.44
CA ALA A 24 0.81 14.49 -0.57
C ALA A 24 1.50 13.98 0.69
N LYS A 25 0.87 13.03 1.40
CA LYS A 25 1.37 12.60 2.72
C LYS A 25 1.05 11.14 3.00
N GLN A 26 1.95 10.47 3.72
CA GLN A 26 1.71 9.16 4.30
C GLN A 26 0.84 9.26 5.56
N LEU A 27 -0.26 8.51 5.60
CA LEU A 27 -1.18 8.44 6.73
C LEU A 27 -0.81 7.30 7.68
N VAL A 28 -0.50 6.14 7.12
CA VAL A 28 -0.15 4.91 7.84
C VAL A 28 0.93 4.17 7.03
N ALA A 29 1.85 3.52 7.74
CA ALA A 29 2.75 2.54 7.16
C ALA A 29 2.77 1.29 8.02
N GLY A 30 3.24 0.20 7.44
CA GLY A 30 3.40 -1.04 8.16
C GLY A 30 3.97 -2.12 7.29
N TRP A 31 3.97 -3.33 7.83
CA TRP A 31 4.42 -4.51 7.13
C TRP A 31 3.68 -5.75 7.62
N PHE A 32 3.77 -6.81 6.82
CA PHE A 32 3.38 -8.17 7.17
C PHE A 32 4.31 -9.16 6.47
N THR A 33 4.08 -10.45 6.70
CA THR A 33 4.81 -11.52 6.02
C THR A 33 3.84 -12.24 5.09
N ASP A 34 4.16 -12.31 3.79
CA ASP A 34 3.37 -13.07 2.83
C ASP A 34 3.43 -14.57 3.14
N SER A 35 2.52 -15.35 2.58
CA SER A 35 2.40 -16.78 2.83
C SER A 35 3.63 -17.61 2.42
N ASP A 36 4.51 -17.05 1.58
CA ASP A 36 5.79 -17.65 1.20
C ASP A 36 6.96 -17.23 2.11
N GLY A 37 6.69 -16.45 3.16
CA GLY A 37 7.67 -16.00 4.13
C GLY A 37 8.40 -14.71 3.76
N THR A 38 8.12 -14.12 2.60
CA THR A 38 8.75 -12.87 2.18
C THR A 38 8.10 -11.66 2.86
N HIS A 39 8.92 -10.66 3.20
CA HIS A 39 8.46 -9.40 3.79
C HIS A 39 7.68 -8.56 2.78
N VAL A 40 6.54 -8.03 3.23
CA VAL A 40 5.74 -7.09 2.45
C VAL A 40 5.54 -5.85 3.29
N ASP A 41 5.96 -4.73 2.75
CA ASP A 41 5.68 -3.43 3.33
C ASP A 41 4.45 -2.82 2.65
N PHE A 42 3.79 -1.88 3.32
CA PHE A 42 2.73 -1.09 2.73
C PHE A 42 2.69 0.34 3.28
N GLU A 43 2.12 1.25 2.50
CA GLU A 43 1.74 2.58 2.95
C GLU A 43 0.35 2.99 2.46
N LEU A 44 -0.42 3.66 3.33
CA LEU A 44 -1.65 4.35 2.96
C LEU A 44 -1.37 5.85 2.91
N THR A 45 -1.73 6.48 1.81
CA THR A 45 -1.42 7.89 1.55
C THR A 45 -2.66 8.72 1.26
N ILE A 46 -2.52 10.04 1.41
CA ILE A 46 -3.52 11.04 1.05
C ILE A 46 -3.01 11.98 -0.03
N ASP A 47 -3.95 12.57 -0.78
CA ASP A 47 -3.71 13.62 -1.76
C ASP A 47 -3.59 15.01 -1.11
N LYS A 48 -3.40 16.04 -1.94
CA LYS A 48 -3.25 17.43 -1.48
C LYS A 48 -4.54 18.02 -0.90
N GLN A 49 -5.68 17.39 -1.16
CA GLN A 49 -6.99 17.78 -0.66
C GLN A 49 -7.33 17.03 0.65
N GLY A 50 -6.48 16.10 1.08
CA GLY A 50 -6.69 15.27 2.27
C GLY A 50 -7.54 14.03 2.02
N SER A 51 -7.87 13.71 0.77
CA SER A 51 -8.57 12.47 0.39
C SER A 51 -7.60 11.31 0.28
N LEU A 52 -8.06 10.06 0.43
CA LEU A 52 -7.21 8.89 0.18
C LEU A 52 -6.70 8.91 -1.26
N TYR A 53 -5.41 8.61 -1.42
CA TYR A 53 -4.73 8.61 -2.72
C TYR A 53 -4.36 7.18 -3.15
N GLU A 54 -3.59 6.47 -2.34
CA GLU A 54 -3.08 5.13 -2.68
C GLU A 54 -2.84 4.30 -1.43
N LEU A 55 -3.18 3.00 -1.51
CA LEU A 55 -2.61 1.95 -0.67
C LEU A 55 -1.54 1.26 -1.51
N ASP A 56 -0.29 1.63 -1.28
CA ASP A 56 0.85 1.03 -1.95
C ASP A 56 1.33 -0.17 -1.15
N ILE A 57 1.50 -1.31 -1.82
CA ILE A 57 1.97 -2.58 -1.26
C ILE A 57 3.19 -2.97 -2.07
N TRP A 58 4.30 -3.29 -1.40
CA TRP A 58 5.47 -3.80 -2.11
C TRP A 58 6.09 -4.96 -1.36
N LYS A 59 6.30 -6.04 -2.11
CA LYS A 59 7.05 -7.20 -1.64
C LYS A 59 8.53 -6.96 -1.90
N VAL A 60 9.37 -7.15 -0.89
CA VAL A 60 10.79 -6.71 -0.94
C VAL A 60 11.65 -7.42 -2.00
N ASP A 61 11.17 -8.55 -2.53
CA ASP A 61 11.82 -9.32 -3.60
C ASP A 61 11.19 -9.13 -4.99
N PHE A 62 10.19 -8.25 -5.11
CA PHE A 62 9.43 -7.98 -6.34
C PHE A 62 8.68 -9.18 -6.93
N SER A 63 8.52 -10.28 -6.18
CA SER A 63 7.59 -11.34 -6.56
C SER A 63 6.14 -10.90 -6.36
N PRO A 64 5.17 -11.45 -7.12
CA PRO A 64 3.75 -11.20 -6.89
C PRO A 64 3.33 -11.47 -5.44
N LEU A 65 2.35 -10.72 -4.95
CA LEU A 65 1.71 -10.98 -3.67
C LEU A 65 0.87 -12.26 -3.78
N THR A 66 1.06 -13.18 -2.83
CA THR A 66 0.29 -14.44 -2.81
C THR A 66 -1.04 -14.26 -2.07
N SER A 67 -1.00 -13.59 -0.92
CA SER A 67 -2.19 -13.35 -0.09
C SER A 67 -2.07 -12.08 0.73
N LEU A 68 -3.22 -11.42 0.97
CA LEU A 68 -3.31 -10.38 1.98
C LEU A 68 -3.29 -10.98 3.40
N PRO A 69 -2.77 -10.24 4.40
CA PRO A 69 -2.68 -10.70 5.77
C PRO A 69 -4.05 -10.68 6.47
N ASN A 70 -4.17 -11.43 7.56
CA ASN A 70 -5.19 -11.22 8.58
C ASN A 70 -4.83 -10.02 9.47
N GLU A 71 -5.81 -9.49 10.21
CA GLU A 71 -5.63 -8.28 11.03
C GLU A 71 -4.50 -8.41 12.09
N ASP A 72 -4.29 -9.60 12.65
CA ASP A 72 -3.30 -9.88 13.70
C ASP A 72 -1.86 -10.03 13.18
N GLU A 73 -1.71 -10.25 11.87
CA GLU A 73 -0.42 -10.39 11.17
C GLU A 73 0.17 -9.02 10.79
N ILE A 74 -0.64 -7.96 10.77
CA ILE A 74 -0.23 -6.61 10.39
C ILE A 74 0.56 -5.95 11.53
N LYS A 75 1.70 -5.33 11.19
CA LYS A 75 2.49 -4.49 12.09
C LYS A 75 2.53 -3.07 11.56
N ILE A 76 1.91 -2.14 12.31
CA ILE A 76 1.93 -0.71 11.98
C ILE A 76 3.25 -0.08 12.44
N THR A 77 3.85 0.72 11.58
CA THR A 77 5.06 1.50 11.86
C THR A 77 4.74 2.99 11.94
N ALA A 78 5.67 3.77 12.50
CA ALA A 78 5.52 5.22 12.50
C ALA A 78 5.53 5.73 11.05
N PRO A 79 4.63 6.64 10.67
CA PRO A 79 4.66 7.18 9.33
C PRO A 79 5.94 7.99 9.09
N ASN A 80 6.47 7.91 7.88
CA ASN A 80 7.60 8.70 7.44
C ASN A 80 7.23 10.20 7.51
N ASN A 81 8.02 10.97 8.26
CA ASN A 81 7.86 12.43 8.38
C ASN A 81 8.44 13.21 7.19
N ALA A 82 8.53 12.56 6.01
CA ALA A 82 9.15 13.13 4.82
C ALA A 82 8.33 14.29 4.24
#